data_AF-X0THI6-F1
#
_entry.id   AF-X0THI6-F1
#
_cell.length_a   1.000
_cell.length_b   1.000
_cell.length_c   1.000
_cell.angle_alpha   90.00
_cell.angle_beta   90.00
_cell.angle_gamma   90.00
#
_symmetry.space_group_name_H-M   'P 1'
#
loop_
_entity.id
_entity.type
_entity.pdbx_description
1 polymer ?
#
loop_
_entity_poly.entity_id
_entity_poly.type
_entity_poly.pdbx_seq_one_letter_code
_entity_poly.pdbx_strand_id
1 'polypeptide(L)'
;YMDGRSFLPLLAGKEIPWRDAVFYEYYWEWNYPQTPTVHGVRTDRYKYMHYHGIWDIDELYDLQNDPEEMHNLIDSPEHQELVKKLNSMVFAWLEETDGMNILLRRYSGYRGDKRRPAK
;
A
#
# COMPACT_ATOMS: atom_id res chain seq x y z
N TYR A 1 19.05 8.10 4.14
CA TYR A 1 18.18 7.40 5.10
C TYR A 1 18.03 5.95 4.62
N MET A 2 17.84 4.98 5.52
CA MET A 2 17.67 3.56 5.15
C MET A 2 16.40 3.05 5.81
N ASP A 3 15.39 2.75 4.99
CA ASP A 3 14.05 2.35 5.46
C ASP A 3 14.00 0.87 5.91
N GLY A 4 14.96 0.08 5.45
CA GLY A 4 15.04 -1.36 5.71
C GLY A 4 15.80 -1.73 6.99
N ARG A 5 15.51 -2.94 7.51
CA ARG A 5 16.31 -3.60 8.55
C ARG A 5 16.92 -4.88 8.00
N SER A 6 18.18 -5.15 8.33
CA SER A 6 18.85 -6.39 7.92
C SER A 6 18.12 -7.62 8.49
N PHE A 7 17.86 -8.60 7.64
CA PHE A 7 17.25 -9.89 8.02
C PHE A 7 18.28 -10.98 8.34
N LEU A 8 19.58 -10.66 8.25
CA LEU A 8 20.67 -11.61 8.54
C LEU A 8 20.58 -12.24 9.95
N PRO A 9 20.23 -11.51 11.03
CA PRO A 9 20.07 -12.13 12.35
C PRO A 9 18.97 -13.19 12.39
N LEU A 10 17.88 -13.01 11.64
CA LEU A 10 16.80 -14.00 11.56
C LEU A 10 17.28 -15.28 10.88
N LEU A 11 18.08 -15.18 9.81
CA LEU A 11 18.69 -16.34 9.16
C LEU A 11 19.66 -17.10 10.07
N ALA A 12 20.30 -16.39 10.99
CA ALA A 12 21.17 -16.98 12.01
C ALA A 12 20.38 -17.59 13.20
N GLY A 13 19.05 -17.66 13.12
CA GLY A 13 18.18 -18.20 14.17
C GLY A 13 18.09 -17.32 15.42
N LYS A 14 18.46 -16.03 15.33
CA LYS A 14 18.34 -15.10 16.46
C LYS A 14 16.93 -14.54 16.53
N GLU A 15 16.37 -14.53 17.74
CA GLU A 15 15.18 -13.76 18.04
C GLU A 15 15.54 -12.27 18.14
N ILE A 16 14.95 -11.47 17.27
CA ILE A 16 15.08 -10.02 17.28
C ILE A 16 13.69 -9.40 17.11
N PRO A 17 13.43 -8.19 17.65
CA PRO A 17 12.22 -7.46 17.32
C PRO A 17 12.13 -7.27 15.79
N TRP A 18 11.02 -7.73 15.22
CA TRP A 18 10.74 -7.60 13.79
C TRP A 18 9.55 -6.69 13.54
N ARG A 19 9.23 -6.43 12.27
CA ARG A 19 8.09 -5.60 11.91
C ARG A 19 6.81 -6.44 11.89
N ASP A 20 5.72 -5.86 12.38
CA ASP A 20 4.38 -6.46 12.35
C ASP A 20 3.60 -6.11 11.07
N ALA A 21 4.13 -5.17 10.28
CA ALA A 21 3.52 -4.70 9.05
C ALA A 21 4.55 -4.30 7.99
N VAL A 22 4.11 -4.36 6.74
CA VAL A 22 4.80 -3.83 5.56
C VAL A 22 3.95 -2.72 4.97
N PHE A 23 4.58 -1.60 4.66
CA PHE A 23 3.94 -0.46 4.01
C PHE A 23 4.26 -0.43 2.52
N TYR A 24 3.31 0.08 1.74
CA TYR A 24 3.40 0.21 0.30
C TYR A 24 3.05 1.65 -0.11
N GLU A 25 3.85 2.21 -1.01
CA GLU A 25 3.59 3.51 -1.61
C GLU A 25 3.75 3.42 -3.12
N TYR A 26 2.79 4.00 -3.83
CA TYR A 26 2.87 4.22 -5.25
C TYR A 26 2.37 5.63 -5.52
N TYR A 27 3.19 6.48 -6.11
CA TYR A 27 2.76 7.81 -6.52
C TYR A 27 2.28 7.78 -7.96
N TRP A 28 1.17 8.46 -8.23
CA TRP A 28 0.66 8.67 -9.56
C TRP A 28 1.76 9.16 -10.50
N GLU A 29 1.81 8.58 -11.70
CA GLU A 29 2.73 9.03 -12.74
C GLU A 29 2.03 9.16 -14.08
N TRP A 30 2.54 10.10 -14.89
CA TRP A 30 1.99 10.39 -16.21
C TRP A 30 1.96 9.18 -17.14
N ASN A 31 2.94 8.27 -17.02
CA ASN A 31 3.07 7.12 -17.91
C ASN A 31 1.92 6.12 -17.74
N TYR A 32 1.32 6.06 -16.54
CA TYR A 32 0.28 5.12 -16.14
C TYR A 32 -0.84 5.88 -15.41
N PRO A 33 -1.54 6.79 -16.10
CA PRO A 33 -2.48 7.70 -15.45
C PRO A 33 -3.71 6.98 -14.85
N GLN A 34 -3.94 5.72 -15.23
CA GLN A 34 -4.97 4.85 -14.67
C GLN A 34 -4.65 4.34 -13.26
N THR A 35 -3.40 4.45 -12.80
CA THR A 35 -3.00 4.02 -11.46
C THR A 35 -2.86 5.27 -10.59
N PRO A 36 -3.83 5.56 -9.71
CA PRO A 36 -3.76 6.70 -8.79
C PRO A 36 -2.61 6.57 -7.80
N THR A 37 -2.38 7.61 -7.00
CA THR A 37 -1.51 7.49 -5.83
C THR A 37 -2.15 6.52 -4.83
N VAL A 38 -1.40 5.51 -4.41
CA VAL A 38 -1.86 4.45 -3.51
C VAL A 38 -0.93 4.35 -2.32
N HIS A 39 -1.52 4.26 -1.13
CA HIS A 39 -0.82 3.91 0.09
C HIS A 39 -1.45 2.65 0.66
N GLY A 40 -0.63 1.75 1.21
CA GLY A 40 -1.15 0.50 1.75
C GLY A 40 -0.36 0.01 2.94
N VAL A 41 -1.02 -0.82 3.75
CA VAL A 41 -0.40 -1.56 4.84
C VAL A 41 -0.84 -3.01 4.78
N ARG A 42 0.12 -3.91 4.94
CA ARG A 42 -0.09 -5.35 5.06
C ARG A 42 0.45 -5.83 6.39
N THR A 43 -0.44 -6.37 7.21
CA THR A 43 -0.13 -7.10 8.44
C THR A 43 -0.09 -8.61 8.14
N ASP A 44 0.11 -9.44 9.18
CA ASP A 44 0.07 -10.90 9.04
C ASP A 44 -1.29 -11.44 8.53
N ARG A 45 -2.38 -10.73 8.82
CA ARG A 45 -3.75 -11.17 8.46
C ARG A 45 -4.45 -10.25 7.47
N TYR A 46 -4.29 -8.94 7.59
CA TYR A 46 -5.06 -7.99 6.79
C TYR A 46 -4.17 -7.14 5.91
N LYS A 47 -4.69 -6.85 4.71
CA LYS A 47 -4.15 -5.83 3.81
C LYS A 47 -5.17 -4.73 3.61
N TYR A 48 -4.74 -3.49 3.75
CA TYR A 48 -5.53 -2.30 3.51
C TYR A 48 -4.86 -1.45 2.43
N MET A 49 -5.65 -0.95 1.49
CA MET A 49 -5.21 -0.06 0.41
C MET A 49 -6.06 1.21 0.43
N HIS A 50 -5.39 2.35 0.39
CA HIS A 50 -5.98 3.69 0.35
C HIS A 50 -5.61 4.39 -0.96
N TYR A 51 -6.61 4.93 -1.64
CA TYR A 51 -6.44 5.62 -2.92
C TYR A 51 -6.58 7.14 -2.74
N HIS A 52 -5.47 7.85 -2.84
CA HIS A 52 -5.44 9.27 -2.52
C HIS A 52 -6.28 10.08 -3.52
N GLY A 53 -7.27 10.81 -3.02
CA GLY A 53 -8.12 11.71 -3.80
C GLY A 53 -9.23 11.02 -4.61
N ILE A 54 -9.39 9.70 -4.49
CA ILE A 54 -10.50 8.96 -5.11
C ILE A 54 -11.31 8.28 -4.02
N TRP A 55 -12.61 8.55 -4.02
CA TRP A 55 -13.52 8.10 -2.99
C TRP A 55 -14.09 6.73 -3.38
N ASP A 56 -14.54 5.96 -2.39
CA ASP A 56 -15.31 4.72 -2.58
C ASP A 56 -14.58 3.60 -3.35
N ILE A 57 -13.24 3.64 -3.41
CA ILE A 57 -12.44 2.58 -4.03
C ILE A 57 -11.39 1.98 -3.09
N ASP A 58 -11.34 2.39 -1.82
CA ASP A 58 -10.46 1.78 -0.82
C ASP A 58 -10.74 0.27 -0.67
N GLU A 59 -9.72 -0.48 -0.26
CA GLU A 59 -9.80 -1.94 -0.21
C GLU A 59 -9.32 -2.48 1.13
N LEU A 60 -10.00 -3.51 1.61
CA LEU A 60 -9.59 -4.31 2.77
C LEU A 60 -9.73 -5.80 2.43
N TYR A 61 -8.67 -6.58 2.65
CA TYR A 61 -8.67 -8.03 2.44
C TYR A 61 -8.21 -8.79 3.69
N ASP A 62 -8.87 -9.90 3.99
CA ASP A 62 -8.45 -10.88 5.01
C ASP A 62 -7.63 -11.98 4.35
N LEU A 63 -6.31 -11.88 4.44
CA LEU A 63 -5.35 -12.79 3.79
C LEU A 63 -5.36 -14.22 4.34
N GLN A 64 -5.98 -14.44 5.51
CA GLN A 64 -6.13 -15.80 6.05
C GLN A 64 -7.32 -16.53 5.43
N ASN A 65 -8.45 -15.81 5.24
CA ASN A 65 -9.68 -16.39 4.70
C ASN A 65 -9.82 -16.19 3.18
N ASP A 66 -9.15 -15.19 2.63
CA ASP A 66 -9.16 -14.78 1.23
C ASP A 66 -7.72 -14.51 0.75
N PRO A 67 -6.87 -15.55 0.65
CA PRO A 67 -5.47 -15.41 0.27
C PRO A 67 -5.26 -14.92 -1.17
N GLU A 68 -6.30 -15.02 -2.01
CA GLU A 68 -6.30 -14.53 -3.40
C GLU A 68 -6.82 -13.10 -3.52
N GLU A 69 -7.19 -12.45 -2.41
CA GLU A 69 -7.62 -11.04 -2.37
C GLU A 69 -8.83 -10.76 -3.28
N MET A 70 -9.80 -11.68 -3.31
CA MET A 70 -10.94 -11.65 -4.22
C MET A 70 -12.17 -10.94 -3.63
N HIS A 71 -12.22 -10.78 -2.30
CA HIS A 71 -13.39 -10.26 -1.58
C HIS A 71 -13.02 -9.00 -0.78
N ASN A 72 -13.40 -7.84 -1.31
CA ASN A 72 -13.18 -6.57 -0.63
C ASN A 72 -14.15 -6.41 0.56
N LEU A 73 -13.59 -6.23 1.77
CA LEU A 73 -14.29 -6.06 3.04
C LEU A 73 -14.43 -4.59 3.45
N ILE A 74 -14.07 -3.62 2.59
CA ILE A 74 -14.03 -2.19 2.94
C ILE A 74 -15.37 -1.68 3.48
N ASP A 75 -16.49 -2.15 2.93
CA ASP A 75 -17.85 -1.74 3.30
C ASP A 75 -18.47 -2.61 4.39
N SER A 76 -17.74 -3.62 4.88
CA SER A 76 -18.25 -4.52 5.92
C SER A 76 -18.41 -3.76 7.24
N PRO A 77 -19.62 -3.69 7.84
CA PRO A 77 -19.84 -2.97 9.09
C PRO A 77 -18.97 -3.46 10.25
N GLU A 78 -18.68 -4.76 10.27
CA GLU A 78 -17.88 -5.42 11.31
C GLU A 78 -16.40 -5.00 11.28
N HIS A 79 -15.92 -4.53 10.12
CA HIS A 79 -14.50 -4.22 9.88
C HIS A 79 -14.18 -2.72 9.95
N GLN A 80 -15.17 -1.85 10.18
CA GLN A 80 -14.97 -0.40 10.11
C GLN A 80 -13.95 0.14 11.13
N GLU A 81 -13.90 -0.42 12.33
CA GLU A 81 -12.88 -0.04 13.32
C GLU A 81 -11.48 -0.52 12.90
N LEU A 82 -11.39 -1.67 12.23
CA LEU A 82 -10.13 -2.15 11.66
C LEU A 82 -9.65 -1.24 10.51
N VAL A 83 -10.56 -0.83 9.62
CA VAL A 83 -10.25 0.11 8.52
C VAL A 83 -9.67 1.40 9.09
N LYS A 84 -10.33 2.01 10.09
CA LYS A 84 -9.83 3.23 10.75
C LYS A 84 -8.44 3.03 11.35
N LYS A 85 -8.22 1.89 12.02
CA LYS A 85 -6.92 1.55 12.61
C LYS A 85 -5.82 1.43 11.57
N LEU A 86 -6.07 0.70 10.48
CA LEU A 86 -5.08 0.50 9.41
C LEU A 86 -4.82 1.79 8.64
N ASN A 87 -5.84 2.59 8.39
CA ASN A 87 -5.70 3.93 7.82
C ASN A 87 -4.81 4.82 8.70
N SER A 88 -5.09 4.86 10.01
CA SER A 88 -4.26 5.62 10.96
C SER A 88 -2.81 5.12 10.99
N MET A 89 -2.60 3.81 10.88
CA MET A 89 -1.27 3.20 10.82
C MET A 89 -0.50 3.62 9.55
N VAL A 90 -1.17 3.69 8.40
CA VAL A 90 -0.57 4.18 7.15
C VAL A 90 -0.13 5.63 7.30
N PHE A 91 -1.01 6.52 7.77
CA PHE A 91 -0.68 7.94 7.87
C PHE A 91 0.37 8.24 8.94
N ALA A 92 0.35 7.54 10.08
CA ALA A 92 1.41 7.66 11.07
C ALA A 92 2.78 7.26 10.49
N TRP A 93 2.81 6.21 9.67
CA TRP A 93 4.04 5.81 9.00
C TRP A 93 4.50 6.84 7.95
N LEU A 94 3.59 7.40 7.15
CA LEU A 94 3.92 8.48 6.19
C LEU A 94 4.46 9.74 6.88
N GLU A 95 3.94 10.08 8.06
CA GLU A 95 4.47 11.18 8.87
C GLU A 95 5.89 10.89 9.38
N GLU A 96 6.18 9.65 9.78
CA GLU A 96 7.51 9.23 10.24
C GLU A 96 8.55 9.21 9.11
N THR A 97 8.14 8.85 7.89
CA THR A 97 9.04 8.66 6.73
C THR A 97 9.13 9.84 5.78
N ASP A 98 8.51 10.99 6.11
CA ASP A 98 8.36 12.14 5.21
C ASP A 98 7.54 11.83 3.93
N GLY A 99 6.78 10.72 3.94
CA GLY A 99 5.91 10.27 2.86
C GLY A 99 4.65 11.14 2.67
N MET A 100 4.42 12.12 3.54
CA MET A 100 3.38 13.14 3.36
C MET A 100 3.67 14.10 2.19
N ASN A 101 4.92 14.12 1.69
CA ASN A 101 5.36 15.01 0.62
C ASN A 101 5.31 14.34 -0.76
N ILE A 102 4.24 14.59 -1.52
CA ILE A 102 4.08 14.08 -2.89
C ILE A 102 4.76 15.05 -3.88
N LEU A 103 5.92 14.64 -4.41
CA LEU A 103 6.63 15.43 -5.42
C LEU A 103 5.95 15.34 -6.79
N LEU A 104 5.63 16.51 -7.35
CA LEU A 104 5.18 16.60 -8.74
C LEU A 104 6.35 16.34 -9.70
N ARG A 105 6.29 15.23 -10.43
CA ARG A 105 7.28 14.91 -11.46
C ARG A 105 7.02 15.71 -12.73
N ARG A 106 8.09 16.20 -13.37
CA ARG A 106 8.02 16.79 -14.70
C ARG A 106 7.69 15.72 -15.74
N TYR A 107 6.89 16.09 -16.73
CA TYR A 107 6.57 15.23 -17.86
C TYR A 107 7.84 14.81 -18.62
N SER A 108 8.02 13.50 -18.80
CA SER A 108 9.21 12.91 -19.45
C SER A 108 8.98 12.44 -20.89
N GLY A 109 7.78 12.63 -21.46
CA GLY A 109 7.50 12.29 -22.87
C GLY A 109 7.05 10.86 -23.15
N TYR A 110 7.29 9.91 -22.24
CA TYR A 110 6.83 8.53 -22.40
C TYR A 110 5.34 8.40 -22.02
N ARG A 111 4.64 7.46 -22.63
CA ARG A 111 3.26 7.10 -22.28
C ARG A 111 3.11 5.60 -22.49
N GLY A 112 2.80 4.87 -21.41
CA GLY A 112 2.52 3.43 -21.46
C GLY A 112 1.14 3.12 -22.05
N ASP A 113 0.80 3.72 -23.19
CA ASP A 113 -0.46 3.43 -23.88
C ASP A 113 -0.33 2.14 -24.69
N LYS A 114 -0.62 1.01 -24.05
CA LYS A 114 -0.97 -0.23 -24.75
C LYS A 114 -2.42 -0.61 -24.49
N ARG A 115 -3.36 0.34 -24.50
CA ARG A 115 -4.80 -0.02 -24.55
C ARG A 115 -5.17 -0.75 -25.86
N ARG A 116 -4.29 -0.73 -26.86
CA ARG A 116 -4.37 -1.56 -28.07
C ARG A 116 -2.97 -2.03 -28.49
N PRO A 117 -2.50 -3.24 -28.12
CA PRO A 117 -1.41 -3.83 -28.89
C PRO A 117 -1.86 -3.90 -30.35
N ALA A 118 -1.04 -3.40 -31.28
CA ALA A 118 -1.30 -3.62 -32.69
C ALA A 118 -1.47 -5.13 -32.91
N LYS A 119 -2.55 -5.52 -33.60
CA LYS A 119 -2.79 -6.90 -34.02
C LYS A 119 -1.66 -7.38 -34.93
#